data_AF-A0A6P2BVD6-F1
#
_entry.id   AF-A0A6P2BVD6-F1
#
_cell.length_a   1.000
_cell.length_b   1.000
_cell.length_c   1.000
_cell.angle_alpha   90.00
_cell.angle_beta   90.00
_cell.angle_gamma   90.00
#
_symmetry.space_group_name_H-M   'P 1'
#
loop_
_entity.id
_entity.type
_entity.pdbx_description
1 polymer ?
#
loop_
_entity_poly.entity_id
_entity_poly.type
_entity_poly.pdbx_seq_one_letter_code
_entity_poly.pdbx_strand_id
1 'polypeptide(L)'
;MDDAAGCTSASTPRTSADQDVLAELETHWGESYIIGHDEERGWWAARRDVIGRFFTSPGPDELQEAIAGDYQAEPGQRDLSADGGNS
;
A
#
# COMPACT_ATOMS: atom_id res chain seq x y z
N MET A 1 -33.51 -3.73 15.81
CA MET A 1 -32.17 -3.11 15.75
C MET A 1 -31.74 -3.24 14.31
N ASP A 2 -32.27 -2.32 13.51
CA ASP A 2 -31.85 -2.06 12.13
C ASP A 2 -30.46 -1.42 12.19
N ASP A 3 -29.53 -1.86 11.33
CA ASP A 3 -29.00 -1.01 10.25
C ASP A 3 -28.05 -1.78 9.32
N ALA A 4 -28.07 -1.35 8.06
CA ALA A 4 -27.53 -2.02 6.90
C ALA A 4 -26.08 -1.63 6.57
N ALA A 5 -25.46 -2.48 5.74
CA ALA A 5 -24.39 -2.17 4.77
C ALA A 5 -23.04 -1.67 5.31
N GLY A 6 -21.99 -2.46 5.06
CA GLY A 6 -20.61 -2.00 5.19
C GLY A 6 -19.55 -3.05 4.84
N CYS A 7 -19.50 -3.44 3.56
CA CYS A 7 -18.35 -4.02 2.85
C CYS A 7 -17.58 -5.17 3.53
N THR A 8 -17.87 -6.40 3.11
CA THR A 8 -16.88 -7.48 3.10
C THR A 8 -15.76 -7.12 2.12
N SER A 9 -14.75 -6.37 2.56
CA SER A 9 -13.47 -6.31 1.84
C SER A 9 -12.68 -7.55 2.22
N ALA A 10 -12.86 -8.59 1.42
CA ALA A 10 -12.09 -9.82 1.50
C ALA A 10 -10.62 -9.52 1.17
N SER A 11 -9.73 -9.74 2.14
CA SER A 11 -8.37 -10.26 1.99
C SER A 11 -7.80 -10.41 3.40
N THR A 12 -7.96 -11.58 3.99
CA THR A 12 -7.51 -11.88 5.36
C THR A 12 -6.03 -12.22 5.39
N PRO A 13 -5.15 -11.38 5.96
CA PRO A 13 -3.89 -11.87 6.51
C PRO A 13 -4.21 -12.93 7.59
N ARG A 14 -3.75 -14.17 7.35
CA ARG A 14 -4.14 -15.38 8.11
C ARG A 14 -3.55 -15.42 9.52
N THR A 15 -2.54 -14.59 9.80
CA THR A 15 -1.79 -14.55 11.05
C THR A 15 -1.73 -13.12 11.61
N SER A 16 -1.81 -12.96 12.94
CA SER A 16 -1.69 -11.65 13.60
C SER A 16 -0.43 -10.88 13.22
N ALA A 17 0.68 -11.58 12.96
CA ALA A 17 1.92 -10.96 12.50
C ALA A 17 1.79 -10.33 11.10
N ASP A 18 1.15 -11.03 10.16
CA ASP A 18 0.88 -10.49 8.83
C ASP A 18 -0.11 -9.32 8.89
N GLN A 19 -1.06 -9.33 9.83
CA GLN A 19 -1.99 -8.20 10.00
C GLN A 19 -1.26 -6.94 10.49
N ASP A 20 -0.34 -7.08 11.44
CA ASP A 20 0.44 -5.97 12.00
C ASP A 20 1.31 -5.33 10.91
N VAL A 21 1.99 -6.16 10.10
CA VAL A 21 2.81 -5.72 8.97
C VAL A 21 1.95 -5.06 7.90
N LEU A 22 0.79 -5.63 7.57
CA LEU A 22 -0.13 -5.03 6.61
C LEU A 22 -0.62 -3.66 7.12
N ALA A 23 -1.02 -3.56 8.38
CA ALA A 23 -1.48 -2.32 8.98
C ALA A 23 -0.37 -1.25 9.00
N GLU A 24 0.88 -1.63 9.26
CA GLU A 24 2.03 -0.72 9.19
C GLU A 24 2.24 -0.21 7.76
N LEU A 25 2.22 -1.12 6.78
CA LEU A 25 2.36 -0.78 5.37
C LEU A 25 1.21 0.11 4.87
N GLU A 26 -0.04 -0.19 5.23
CA GLU A 26 -1.20 0.65 4.93
C GLU A 26 -1.12 2.01 5.65
N THR A 27 -0.57 2.07 6.86
CA THR A 27 -0.39 3.35 7.56
C THR A 27 0.65 4.22 6.87
N HIS A 28 1.75 3.63 6.38
CA HIS A 28 2.83 4.37 5.76
C HIS A 28 2.55 4.72 4.29
N TRP A 29 1.93 3.80 3.56
CA TRP A 29 1.78 3.86 2.11
C TRP A 29 0.33 3.88 1.63
N GLY A 30 -0.66 3.61 2.48
CA GLY A 30 -2.10 3.52 2.15
C GLY A 30 -2.69 4.76 1.48
N GLU A 31 -2.03 5.90 1.65
CA GLU A 31 -2.39 7.14 0.95
C GLU A 31 -2.07 7.07 -0.55
N SER A 32 -0.97 6.43 -0.93
CA SER A 32 -0.46 6.35 -2.31
C SER A 32 -0.60 4.96 -2.96
N TYR A 33 -0.66 3.91 -2.15
CA TYR A 33 -0.69 2.51 -2.58
C TYR A 33 -1.79 1.76 -1.82
N ILE A 34 -2.51 0.90 -2.52
CA ILE A 34 -3.42 -0.10 -1.94
C ILE A 34 -2.58 -1.35 -1.70
N ILE A 35 -2.50 -1.80 -0.47
CA ILE A 35 -1.67 -2.95 -0.07
C ILE A 35 -2.58 -4.06 0.39
N GLY A 36 -2.24 -5.29 0.04
CA GLY A 36 -2.98 -6.47 0.46
C GLY A 36 -2.08 -7.70 0.52
N HIS A 37 -2.63 -8.75 1.10
CA HIS A 37 -1.99 -10.05 1.16
C HIS A 37 -3.01 -11.11 0.75
N ASP A 38 -2.63 -11.95 -0.21
CA ASP A 38 -3.45 -13.02 -0.75
C ASP A 38 -2.73 -14.37 -0.66
N GLU A 39 -3.49 -15.45 -0.51
CA GLU A 39 -2.96 -16.79 -0.31
C GLU A 39 -2.39 -17.41 -1.59
N GLU A 40 -2.88 -16.98 -2.76
CA GLU A 40 -2.41 -17.43 -4.07
C GLU A 40 -1.26 -16.58 -4.60
N ARG A 41 -1.25 -15.28 -4.29
CA ARG A 41 -0.29 -14.31 -4.85
C ARG A 41 0.75 -13.78 -3.85
N GLY A 42 0.55 -13.98 -2.56
CA GLY A 42 1.38 -13.41 -1.50
C GLY A 42 1.08 -11.93 -1.26
N TRP A 43 2.12 -11.19 -0.87
CA TRP A 43 2.05 -9.76 -0.60
C TRP A 43 1.93 -8.98 -1.91
N TRP A 44 1.01 -8.03 -1.99
CA TRP A 44 0.82 -7.22 -3.18
C TRP A 44 0.52 -5.76 -2.85
N ALA A 45 0.94 -4.87 -3.76
CA ALA A 45 0.67 -3.44 -3.67
C ALA A 45 0.29 -2.88 -5.04
N ALA A 46 -0.69 -2.00 -5.09
CA ALA A 46 -1.12 -1.32 -6.30
C ALA A 46 -1.12 0.19 -6.09
N ARG A 47 -0.48 0.94 -6.98
CA ARG A 47 -0.44 2.40 -6.85
C ARG A 47 -1.83 2.99 -7.15
N ARG A 48 -2.34 3.85 -6.27
CA ARG A 48 -3.67 4.48 -6.43
C ARG A 48 -3.71 5.45 -7.60
N ASP A 49 -2.59 6.10 -7.86
CA ASP A 49 -2.45 7.14 -8.87
C ASP A 49 -2.26 6.60 -10.29
N VAL A 50 -1.68 5.40 -10.42
CA VAL A 50 -1.32 4.81 -11.71
C VAL A 50 -2.05 3.49 -11.91
N ILE A 51 -3.03 3.52 -12.82
CA ILE A 51 -3.73 2.31 -13.25
C ILE A 51 -2.72 1.37 -13.94
N GLY A 52 -2.49 0.20 -13.35
CA GLY A 52 -1.64 -0.86 -13.90
C GLY A 52 -0.25 -0.99 -13.28
N ARG A 53 0.15 -0.13 -12.33
CA ARG A 53 1.35 -0.32 -11.49
C ARG A 53 0.99 -1.18 -10.28
N PHE A 54 1.21 -2.48 -10.42
CA PHE A 54 1.05 -3.46 -9.34
C PHE A 54 2.36 -4.20 -9.07
N PHE A 55 2.61 -4.49 -7.80
CA PHE A 55 3.75 -5.23 -7.29
C PHE A 55 3.23 -6.46 -6.57
N THR A 56 3.92 -7.58 -6.76
CA THR A 56 3.64 -8.84 -6.06
C THR A 56 4.96 -9.39 -5.57
N SER A 57 5.02 -9.72 -4.28
CA SER A 57 6.20 -10.24 -3.62
C SER A 57 5.83 -11.40 -2.69
N PRO A 58 6.72 -12.39 -2.54
CA PRO A 58 6.49 -13.51 -1.63
C PRO A 58 6.58 -13.11 -0.15
N GLY A 59 7.22 -11.97 0.16
CA GLY A 59 7.39 -11.45 1.50
C GLY A 59 7.13 -9.94 1.61
N PRO A 60 6.87 -9.45 2.83
CA PRO A 60 6.56 -8.05 3.08
C PRO A 60 7.78 -7.14 2.87
N ASP A 61 8.99 -7.58 3.23
CA ASP A 61 10.23 -6.82 3.04
C ASP A 61 10.47 -6.53 1.55
N GLU A 62 10.38 -7.55 0.70
CA GLU A 62 10.55 -7.37 -0.75
C GLU A 62 9.46 -6.47 -1.36
N LEU A 63 8.22 -6.53 -0.82
CA LEU A 63 7.16 -5.62 -1.24
C LEU A 63 7.51 -4.17 -0.85
N GLN A 64 7.99 -3.96 0.38
CA GLN A 64 8.36 -2.66 0.89
C GLN A 64 9.51 -2.05 0.08
N GLU A 65 10.55 -2.84 -0.24
CA GLU A 65 11.65 -2.40 -1.08
C GLU A 65 11.19 -2.04 -2.50
N ALA A 66 10.27 -2.82 -3.08
CA ALA A 66 9.70 -2.52 -4.40
C ALA A 66 8.88 -1.22 -4.40
N ILE A 67 8.02 -1.02 -3.38
CA ILE A 67 7.24 0.22 -3.21
C ILE A 67 8.17 1.40 -2.99
N ALA A 68 9.18 1.27 -2.12
CA ALA A 68 10.13 2.33 -1.83
C ALA A 68 10.95 2.70 -3.07
N GLY A 69 11.41 1.71 -3.83
CA GLY A 69 12.13 1.91 -5.10
C GLY A 69 11.26 2.62 -6.15
N ASP A 70 10.00 2.20 -6.30
CA ASP A 70 9.03 2.86 -7.20
C ASP A 70 8.74 4.30 -6.78
N TYR A 71 8.51 4.51 -5.48
CA TYR A 71 8.24 5.82 -4.92
C TYR A 71 9.42 6.79 -5.08
N GLN A 72 10.66 6.29 -4.96
CA GLN A 72 11.85 7.09 -5.23
C GLN A 72 12.10 7.34 -6.72
N ALA A 73 11.81 6.37 -7.58
CA ALA A 73 11.97 6.50 -9.02
C ALA A 73 10.95 7.48 -9.63
N GLU A 74 9.73 7.49 -9.11
CA GLU A 74 8.67 8.39 -9.53
C GLU A 74 7.99 8.99 -8.29
N PRO A 75 8.57 10.06 -7.69
CA PRO A 75 7.95 10.80 -6.57
C PRO A 75 6.68 11.58 -6.99
N GLY A 76 6.10 11.22 -8.13
CA GLY A 76 5.47 12.08 -9.11
C GLY A 76 4.15 12.75 -8.76
N GLN A 77 3.67 12.74 -7.51
CA GLN A 77 2.45 13.50 -7.12
C GLN A 77 2.53 14.14 -5.71
N ARG A 78 3.73 14.37 -5.15
CA ARG A 78 3.89 15.41 -4.11
C ARG A 78 4.24 16.75 -4.75
N ASP A 79 3.38 17.25 -5.63
CA ASP A 79 3.33 18.69 -5.87
C ASP A 79 2.48 19.33 -4.78
N LEU A 80 3.11 19.56 -3.62
CA LEU A 80 2.73 20.64 -2.71
C LEU A 80 4.02 21.10 -2.03
N SER A 81 4.58 22.18 -2.57
CA SER A 81 5.34 23.14 -1.77
C SER A 81 6.59 22.61 -1.06
N ALA A 82 7.62 22.29 -1.83
CA ALA A 82 8.99 22.56 -1.39
C ALA A 82 9.59 23.78 -2.13
N ASP A 83 8.74 24.72 -2.56
CA ASP A 83 9.13 26.13 -2.67
C ASP A 83 9.12 26.72 -1.25
N GLY A 84 10.18 26.40 -0.52
CA GLY A 84 10.54 27.03 0.76
C GLY A 84 12.05 27.24 0.80
N GLY A 85 12.65 27.42 -0.37
CA GLY A 85 14.07 27.66 -0.57
C GLY A 85 14.31 29.14 -0.90
N ASN A 86 14.65 29.88 0.16
CA ASN A 86 15.61 30.98 0.14
C ASN A 86 15.18 32.34 -0.45
N SER A 87 15.04 33.32 0.44
CA SER A 87 15.28 34.75 0.16
C SER A 87 16.51 35.20 0.92
#